data_AF-A0AAV0EJS4-F1
#
_entry.id   AF-A0AAV0EJS4-F1
#
_cell.length_a   1.000
_cell.length_b   1.000
_cell.length_c   1.000
_cell.angle_alpha   90.00
_cell.angle_beta   90.00
_cell.angle_gamma   90.00
#
_symmetry.space_group_name_H-M   'P 1'
#
loop_
_entity.id
_entity.type
_entity.pdbx_description
1 polymer ?
#
loop_
_entity_poly.entity_id
_entity_poly.type
_entity_poly.pdbx_seq_one_letter_code
_entity_poly.pdbx_strand_id
1 'polypeptide(L)'
;MTSCVERLEKITGEGSRASTQDPPNKKQKSIPALQGEVASSSSAPVTNAPMTKEAWHVTRSTSGTRDVMLKEGLKSLIDGPMDDDCLHAVAELILKISEKNRQHVEREQELLMLLSEERAIHKRLGEEIDNHKVRAAQERDAHVAELTKVRMKIDVEREHYIDSHLEEIAERWLNTPAGEDRLDKDGALCFNLGEYSKQQEIYAILKGKHGVSCIADWGLPFEIPNPEPEIVDPSPRAIHFGELPSDVDLDEPITSEEEAMLGLLSLNDLSLDRLQALENARVKLA
;
A
#
# COMPACT_ATOMS: atom_id res chain seq x y z
N MET A 1 -41.17 -58.99 41.47
CA MET A 1 -41.04 -57.59 41.93
C MET A 1 -39.65 -57.15 41.54
N THR A 2 -39.50 -56.39 40.45
CA THR A 2 -38.21 -55.81 40.07
C THR A 2 -37.82 -54.78 41.13
N SER A 3 -36.62 -54.95 41.68
CA SER A 3 -36.07 -54.13 42.76
C SER A 3 -36.08 -52.65 42.35
N CYS A 4 -36.39 -51.74 43.27
CA CYS A 4 -36.36 -50.29 43.03
C CYS A 4 -35.02 -49.83 42.41
N VAL A 5 -33.93 -50.55 42.67
CA VAL A 5 -32.59 -50.35 42.09
C VAL A 5 -32.58 -50.51 40.56
N GLU A 6 -33.22 -51.55 40.01
CA GLU A 6 -33.27 -51.78 38.55
C GLU A 6 -34.08 -50.72 37.80
N ARG A 7 -35.04 -50.06 38.47
CA ARG A 7 -35.80 -48.95 37.88
C ARG A 7 -34.99 -47.66 37.85
N LEU A 8 -34.13 -47.44 38.84
CA LEU A 8 -33.27 -46.26 38.92
C LEU A 8 -32.14 -46.30 37.87
N GLU A 9 -31.49 -47.46 37.66
CA GLU A 9 -30.45 -47.62 36.61
C GLU A 9 -30.98 -47.36 35.20
N LYS A 10 -32.27 -47.66 34.97
CA LYS A 10 -32.93 -47.43 33.67
C LYS A 10 -33.22 -45.95 33.40
N ILE A 11 -33.34 -45.14 34.46
CA ILE A 11 -33.63 -43.70 34.38
C ILE A 11 -32.33 -42.90 34.26
N THR A 12 -31.23 -43.34 34.88
CA THR A 12 -29.95 -42.62 34.87
C THR A 12 -29.18 -42.75 33.55
N GLY A 13 -29.52 -43.72 32.70
CA GLY A 13 -29.09 -43.72 31.30
C GLY A 13 -27.57 -43.68 31.10
N GLU A 14 -26.81 -44.36 31.96
CA GLU A 14 -25.37 -44.57 31.78
C GLU A 14 -25.11 -45.62 30.69
N GLY A 15 -25.55 -45.29 29.47
CA GLY A 15 -25.08 -45.93 28.25
C GLY A 15 -23.65 -45.48 27.98
N SER A 16 -22.70 -46.35 28.31
CA SER A 16 -21.29 -46.37 27.91
C SER A 16 -20.97 -45.45 26.71
N ARG A 17 -20.38 -44.28 26.98
CA ARG A 17 -19.83 -43.40 25.94
C ARG A 17 -18.37 -43.76 25.74
N ALA A 18 -18.11 -44.40 24.61
CA ALA A 18 -16.78 -44.69 24.11
C ALA A 18 -15.93 -43.42 24.03
N SER A 19 -14.68 -43.60 24.48
CA SER A 19 -13.54 -42.69 24.40
C SER A 19 -13.42 -42.04 23.01
N THR A 20 -13.45 -40.71 22.97
CA THR A 20 -13.06 -39.92 21.79
C THR A 20 -11.61 -39.48 21.97
N GLN A 21 -10.80 -39.84 20.98
CA GLN A 21 -9.36 -39.67 20.87
C GLN A 21 -8.86 -38.22 21.10
N ASP A 22 -7.71 -38.13 21.76
CA ASP A 22 -6.81 -36.97 21.76
C ASP A 22 -6.33 -36.60 20.34
N PRO A 23 -6.11 -35.32 20.03
CA PRO A 23 -5.52 -34.91 18.76
C PRO A 23 -4.01 -35.22 18.71
N PRO A 24 -3.45 -35.52 17.53
CA PRO A 24 -2.06 -35.92 17.41
C PRO A 24 -1.10 -34.74 17.63
N ASN A 25 -0.25 -34.96 18.62
CA ASN A 25 0.92 -34.19 18.98
C ASN A 25 1.94 -34.18 17.80
N LYS A 26 2.02 -33.09 17.03
CA LYS A 26 3.06 -32.92 16.00
C LYS A 26 4.33 -32.33 16.62
N LYS A 27 5.30 -33.22 16.82
CA LYS A 27 6.68 -32.92 17.19
C LYS A 27 7.35 -31.97 16.20
N GLN A 28 8.05 -31.00 16.79
CA GLN A 28 9.12 -30.21 16.20
C GLN A 28 10.14 -31.08 15.45
N LYS A 29 10.57 -30.60 14.28
CA LYS A 29 11.84 -30.97 13.65
C LYS A 29 12.53 -29.70 13.17
N SER A 30 13.77 -29.56 13.56
CA SER A 30 14.71 -28.47 13.28
C SER A 30 15.31 -28.53 11.86
N ILE A 31 15.28 -27.38 11.14
CA ILE A 31 16.35 -26.63 10.40
C ILE A 31 17.35 -27.45 9.54
N PRO A 32 17.64 -27.12 8.24
CA PRO A 32 18.39 -25.91 7.86
C PRO A 32 18.06 -25.20 6.52
N ALA A 33 18.86 -24.15 6.28
CA ALA A 33 18.69 -22.98 5.43
C ALA A 33 18.80 -23.15 3.89
N LEU A 34 18.35 -22.07 3.22
CA LEU A 34 18.70 -21.57 1.88
C LEU A 34 18.29 -22.41 0.66
N GLN A 35 17.23 -21.97 -0.03
CA GLN A 35 17.30 -21.45 -1.41
C GLN A 35 15.95 -20.82 -1.79
N GLY A 36 16.01 -19.66 -2.43
CA GLY A 36 14.85 -18.89 -2.82
C GLY A 36 14.19 -19.45 -4.06
N GLU A 37 12.91 -19.80 -3.93
CA GLU A 37 11.98 -19.88 -5.06
C GLU A 37 10.71 -19.13 -4.67
N VAL A 38 10.32 -18.21 -5.54
CA VAL A 38 9.13 -17.37 -5.44
C VAL A 38 7.92 -18.25 -5.73
N ALA A 39 7.36 -18.85 -4.68
CA ALA A 39 6.07 -19.54 -4.76
C ALA A 39 4.94 -18.54 -4.48
N SER A 40 4.15 -18.24 -5.51
CA SER A 40 2.88 -17.52 -5.40
C SER A 40 1.90 -18.30 -4.53
N SER A 41 1.82 -17.92 -3.25
CA SER A 41 0.84 -18.43 -2.29
C SER A 41 -0.56 -17.90 -2.63
N SER A 42 -1.29 -18.63 -3.46
CA SER A 42 -2.74 -18.44 -3.61
C SER A 42 -3.43 -18.92 -2.33
N SER A 43 -3.72 -17.98 -1.42
CA SER A 43 -4.55 -18.22 -0.25
C SER A 43 -6.00 -18.31 -0.69
N ALA A 44 -6.50 -19.53 -0.88
CA ALA A 44 -7.93 -19.76 -0.97
C ALA A 44 -8.60 -19.40 0.37
N PRO A 45 -9.76 -18.73 0.38
CA PRO A 45 -10.48 -18.43 1.61
C PRO A 45 -11.00 -19.74 2.22
N VAL A 46 -10.60 -20.04 3.45
CA VAL A 46 -11.24 -21.06 4.28
C VAL A 46 -12.65 -20.54 4.61
N THR A 47 -13.63 -20.96 3.82
CA THR A 47 -15.04 -20.76 4.14
C THR A 47 -15.37 -21.66 5.31
N ASN A 48 -15.29 -21.13 6.53
CA ASN A 48 -15.97 -21.72 7.67
C ASN A 48 -17.46 -21.76 7.34
N ALA A 49 -17.97 -22.94 7.00
CA ALA A 49 -19.39 -23.14 6.77
C ALA A 49 -20.14 -22.67 8.03
N PRO A 50 -21.08 -21.72 7.93
CA PRO A 50 -21.89 -21.34 9.08
C PRO A 50 -22.71 -22.58 9.46
N MET A 51 -22.54 -23.08 10.68
CA MET A 51 -23.51 -24.01 11.26
C MET A 51 -24.88 -23.35 11.14
N THR A 52 -25.72 -23.90 10.27
CA THR A 52 -27.07 -23.40 10.02
C THR A 52 -27.84 -23.46 11.34
N LYS A 53 -28.61 -22.40 11.64
CA LYS A 53 -29.42 -22.27 12.87
C LYS A 53 -30.31 -23.49 13.14
N GLU A 54 -30.62 -24.29 12.12
CA GLU A 54 -31.39 -25.52 12.22
C GLU A 54 -30.74 -26.59 13.10
N ALA A 55 -29.40 -26.70 13.12
CA ALA A 55 -28.70 -27.68 13.96
C ALA A 55 -28.83 -27.39 15.47
N TRP A 56 -29.04 -26.13 15.85
CA TRP A 56 -29.23 -25.73 17.26
C TRP A 56 -30.65 -26.01 17.78
N HIS A 57 -31.65 -26.05 16.91
CA HIS A 57 -33.04 -26.29 17.31
C HIS A 57 -33.35 -27.78 17.55
N VAL A 58 -32.67 -28.69 16.84
CA VAL A 58 -32.91 -30.14 16.96
C VAL A 58 -32.45 -30.69 18.32
N THR A 59 -31.32 -30.23 18.86
CA THR A 59 -30.83 -30.67 20.17
C THR A 59 -31.68 -30.13 21.33
N ARG A 60 -32.25 -28.93 21.20
CA ARG A 60 -33.13 -28.32 22.23
C ARG A 60 -34.49 -29.01 22.34
N SER A 61 -35.00 -29.62 21.25
CA SER A 61 -36.30 -30.30 21.24
C SER A 61 -36.26 -31.64 22.02
N THR A 62 -35.11 -32.31 22.05
CA THR A 62 -34.93 -33.58 22.80
C THR A 62 -34.66 -33.42 24.30
N SER A 63 -34.28 -32.22 24.77
CA SER A 63 -34.10 -31.97 26.21
C SER A 63 -35.43 -31.78 26.93
N GLY A 64 -36.43 -31.17 26.27
CA GLY A 64 -37.76 -30.96 26.84
C GLY A 64 -38.51 -32.26 27.15
N THR A 65 -38.42 -33.25 26.27
CA THR A 65 -39.05 -34.57 26.50
C THR A 65 -38.36 -35.37 27.59
N ARG A 66 -37.03 -35.30 27.71
CA ARG A 66 -36.28 -35.92 28.82
C ARG A 66 -36.59 -35.26 30.17
N ASP A 67 -36.68 -33.92 30.21
CA ASP A 67 -36.99 -33.19 31.44
C ASP A 67 -38.42 -33.48 31.94
N VAL A 68 -39.39 -33.60 31.02
CA VAL A 68 -40.76 -34.02 31.37
C VAL A 68 -40.79 -35.46 31.87
N MET A 69 -40.12 -36.41 31.21
CA MET A 69 -40.06 -37.81 31.67
C MET A 69 -39.34 -37.96 33.01
N LEU A 70 -38.27 -37.18 33.26
CA LEU A 70 -37.59 -37.18 34.55
C LEU A 70 -38.48 -36.61 35.66
N LYS A 71 -39.20 -35.52 35.38
CA LYS A 71 -40.15 -34.92 36.34
C LYS A 71 -41.33 -35.84 36.65
N GLU A 72 -41.91 -36.50 35.65
CA GLU A 72 -42.99 -37.47 35.86
C GLU A 72 -42.50 -38.74 36.56
N GLY A 73 -41.30 -39.22 36.22
CA GLY A 73 -40.65 -40.35 36.89
C GLY A 73 -40.34 -40.06 38.36
N LEU A 74 -39.79 -38.88 38.66
CA LEU A 74 -39.55 -38.42 40.04
C LEU A 74 -40.85 -38.25 40.81
N LYS A 75 -41.89 -37.67 40.19
CA LYS A 75 -43.21 -37.50 40.82
C LYS A 75 -43.84 -38.85 41.16
N SER A 76 -43.81 -39.82 40.24
CA SER A 76 -44.29 -41.18 40.50
C SER A 76 -43.48 -41.91 41.58
N LEU A 77 -42.22 -41.55 41.78
CA LEU A 77 -41.37 -42.12 42.84
C LEU A 77 -41.72 -41.53 44.21
N ILE A 78 -42.09 -40.25 44.25
CA ILE A 78 -42.48 -39.51 45.46
C ILE A 78 -43.89 -39.91 45.94
N ASP A 79 -44.82 -40.17 45.01
CA ASP A 79 -46.23 -40.47 45.34
C ASP A 79 -46.46 -41.93 45.80
N GLY A 80 -45.45 -42.81 45.74
CA GLY A 80 -45.52 -44.21 46.16
C GLY A 80 -45.02 -44.46 47.59
N PRO A 81 -45.33 -45.61 48.23
CA PRO A 81 -44.74 -45.98 49.51
C PRO A 81 -43.23 -46.21 49.34
N MET A 82 -42.41 -45.29 49.85
CA MET A 82 -40.94 -45.41 49.86
C MET A 82 -40.48 -46.09 51.15
N ASP A 83 -39.62 -47.09 51.02
CA ASP A 83 -38.82 -47.59 52.16
C ASP A 83 -37.60 -46.69 52.40
N ASP A 84 -36.96 -46.86 53.56
CA ASP A 84 -35.79 -46.06 53.96
C ASP A 84 -34.61 -46.20 52.97
N ASP A 85 -34.47 -47.38 52.34
CA ASP A 85 -33.44 -47.65 51.33
C ASP A 85 -33.67 -46.82 50.05
N CYS A 86 -34.92 -46.71 49.58
CA CYS A 86 -35.29 -45.85 48.47
C CYS A 86 -35.06 -44.37 48.79
N LEU A 87 -35.37 -43.93 50.01
CA LEU A 87 -35.10 -42.55 50.43
C LEU A 87 -33.60 -42.23 50.42
N HIS A 88 -32.76 -43.17 50.89
CA HIS A 88 -31.31 -43.01 50.86
C HIS A 88 -30.77 -42.92 49.43
N ALA A 89 -31.21 -43.83 48.54
CA ALA A 89 -30.79 -43.83 47.14
C ALA A 89 -31.20 -42.54 46.40
N VAL A 90 -32.40 -42.02 46.67
CA VAL A 90 -32.85 -40.75 46.09
C VAL A 90 -32.03 -39.57 46.63
N ALA A 91 -31.73 -39.55 47.93
CA ALA A 91 -30.88 -38.51 48.52
C ALA A 91 -29.47 -38.52 47.92
N GLU A 92 -28.86 -39.70 47.74
CA GLU A 92 -27.55 -39.84 47.08
C GLU A 92 -27.59 -39.34 45.63
N LEU A 93 -28.65 -39.68 44.88
CA LEU A 93 -28.82 -39.21 43.50
C LEU A 93 -28.99 -37.68 43.43
N ILE A 94 -29.75 -37.08 44.34
CA ILE A 94 -29.90 -35.61 44.44
C ILE A 94 -28.55 -34.96 44.69
N LEU A 95 -27.76 -35.48 45.63
CA LEU A 95 -26.41 -34.96 45.91
C LEU A 95 -25.50 -35.05 44.68
N LYS A 96 -25.51 -36.19 43.96
CA LYS A 96 -24.73 -36.37 42.72
C LYS A 96 -25.16 -35.38 41.63
N ILE A 97 -26.46 -35.16 41.45
CA ILE A 97 -27.00 -34.21 40.47
C ILE A 97 -26.61 -32.77 40.85
N SER A 98 -26.77 -32.39 42.13
CA SER A 98 -26.40 -31.06 42.62
C SER A 98 -24.90 -30.78 42.45
N GLU A 99 -24.05 -31.76 42.76
CA GLU A 99 -22.60 -31.64 42.56
C GLU A 99 -22.23 -31.51 41.08
N LYS A 100 -22.85 -32.29 40.20
CA LYS A 100 -22.65 -32.19 38.75
C LYS A 100 -23.11 -30.83 38.20
N ASN A 101 -24.23 -30.31 38.69
CA ASN A 101 -24.72 -28.98 38.32
C ASN A 101 -23.78 -27.88 38.81
N ARG A 102 -23.25 -28.00 40.04
CA ARG A 102 -22.24 -27.07 40.57
C ARG A 102 -21.00 -27.03 39.66
N GLN A 103 -20.47 -28.20 39.29
CA GLN A 103 -19.33 -28.31 38.37
C GLN A 103 -19.66 -27.74 36.98
N HIS A 104 -20.89 -27.89 36.49
CA HIS A 104 -21.30 -27.30 35.22
C HIS A 104 -21.29 -25.77 35.28
N VAL A 105 -21.84 -25.19 36.33
CA VAL A 105 -21.84 -23.73 36.55
C VAL A 105 -20.41 -23.20 36.68
N GLU A 106 -19.55 -23.90 37.41
CA GLU A 106 -18.13 -23.52 37.53
C GLU A 106 -17.41 -23.52 36.17
N ARG A 107 -17.62 -24.56 35.36
CA ARG A 107 -17.06 -24.62 33.99
C ARG A 107 -17.63 -23.52 33.08
N GLU A 108 -18.92 -23.21 33.18
CA GLU A 108 -19.52 -22.11 32.42
C GLU A 108 -18.93 -20.76 32.80
N GLN A 109 -18.69 -20.53 34.10
CA GLN A 109 -18.03 -19.31 34.58
C GLN A 109 -16.59 -19.21 34.10
N GLU A 110 -15.83 -20.31 34.14
CA GLU A 110 -14.47 -20.38 33.61
C GLU A 110 -14.43 -20.09 32.11
N LEU A 111 -15.34 -20.69 31.32
CA LEU A 111 -15.46 -20.42 29.89
C LEU A 111 -15.79 -18.95 29.60
N LEU A 112 -16.67 -18.33 30.38
CA LEU A 112 -16.98 -16.91 30.22
C LEU A 112 -15.77 -16.01 30.54
N MET A 113 -14.97 -16.38 31.55
CA MET A 113 -13.74 -15.69 31.89
C MET A 113 -12.73 -15.78 30.73
N LEU A 114 -12.46 -16.99 30.23
CA LEU A 114 -11.55 -17.23 29.10
C LEU A 114 -12.01 -16.50 27.83
N LEU A 115 -13.30 -16.49 27.52
CA LEU A 115 -13.83 -15.73 26.38
C LEU A 115 -13.64 -14.21 26.56
N SER A 116 -13.71 -13.70 27.79
CA SER A 116 -13.45 -12.28 28.06
C SER A 116 -11.96 -11.93 27.90
N GLU A 117 -11.06 -12.83 28.34
CA GLU A 117 -9.62 -12.71 28.16
C GLU A 117 -9.21 -12.78 26.69
N GLU A 118 -9.77 -13.72 25.94
CA GLU A 118 -9.55 -13.86 24.50
C GLU A 118 -9.93 -12.58 23.75
N ARG A 119 -11.10 -12.00 24.07
CA ARG A 119 -11.52 -10.71 23.50
C ARG A 119 -10.56 -9.57 23.88
N ALA A 120 -10.08 -9.55 25.12
CA ALA A 120 -9.11 -8.54 25.56
C ALA A 120 -7.77 -8.68 24.83
N ILE A 121 -7.29 -9.90 24.61
CA ILE A 121 -6.07 -10.19 23.83
C ILE A 121 -6.26 -9.76 22.38
N HIS A 122 -7.37 -10.12 21.74
CA HIS A 122 -7.65 -9.69 20.36
C HIS A 122 -7.71 -8.17 20.23
N LYS A 123 -8.32 -7.48 21.19
CA LYS A 123 -8.35 -6.02 21.22
C LYS A 123 -6.94 -5.43 21.30
N ARG A 124 -6.12 -5.90 22.25
CA ARG A 124 -4.72 -5.45 22.40
C ARG A 124 -3.89 -5.72 21.15
N LEU A 125 -4.05 -6.89 20.55
CA LEU A 125 -3.34 -7.26 19.31
C LEU A 125 -3.76 -6.35 18.15
N GLY A 126 -5.04 -6.00 18.05
CA GLY A 126 -5.52 -5.03 17.06
C GLY A 126 -4.88 -3.66 17.24
N GLU A 127 -4.85 -3.14 18.47
CA GLU A 127 -4.19 -1.87 18.81
C GLU A 127 -2.68 -1.91 18.50
N GLU A 128 -2.00 -3.01 18.81
CA GLU A 128 -0.58 -3.19 18.52
C GLU A 128 -0.28 -3.23 17.02
N ILE A 129 -1.11 -3.94 16.24
CA ILE A 129 -1.01 -3.96 14.77
C ILE A 129 -1.17 -2.56 14.19
N ASP A 130 -2.16 -1.79 14.65
CA ASP A 130 -2.38 -0.44 14.14
C ASP A 130 -1.25 0.51 14.55
N ASN A 131 -0.73 0.39 15.77
CA ASN A 131 0.46 1.12 16.21
C ASN A 131 1.70 0.78 15.37
N HIS A 132 1.88 -0.48 14.96
CA HIS A 132 2.94 -0.88 14.05
C HIS A 132 2.78 -0.28 12.65
N LYS A 133 1.55 -0.24 12.11
CA LYS A 133 1.28 0.40 10.81
C LYS A 133 1.59 1.89 10.84
N VAL A 134 1.22 2.58 11.91
CA VAL A 134 1.50 4.02 12.08
C VAL A 134 3.00 4.27 12.15
N ARG A 135 3.76 3.50 12.95
CA ARG A 135 5.22 3.61 13.01
C ARG A 135 5.88 3.34 11.66
N ALA A 136 5.47 2.29 10.95
CA ALA A 136 5.99 1.97 9.64
C ALA A 136 5.67 3.05 8.59
N ALA A 137 4.54 3.75 8.71
CA ALA A 137 4.25 4.92 7.87
C ALA A 137 5.20 6.09 8.20
N GLN A 138 5.36 6.42 9.48
CA GLN A 138 6.24 7.49 9.94
C GLN A 138 7.71 7.26 9.54
N GLU A 139 8.20 6.02 9.65
CA GLU A 139 9.56 5.65 9.23
C GLU A 139 9.75 5.80 7.71
N ARG A 140 8.75 5.41 6.91
CA ARG A 140 8.77 5.61 5.45
C ARG A 140 8.79 7.10 5.10
N ASP A 141 7.94 7.90 5.73
CA ASP A 141 7.86 9.34 5.50
C ASP A 141 9.18 10.03 5.87
N ALA A 142 9.80 9.63 6.99
CA ALA A 142 11.12 10.11 7.39
C ALA A 142 12.21 9.73 6.36
N HIS A 143 12.20 8.49 5.87
CA HIS A 143 13.12 8.06 4.82
C HIS A 143 12.95 8.85 3.52
N VAL A 144 11.71 9.09 3.08
CA VAL A 144 11.41 9.90 1.89
C VAL A 144 11.91 11.33 2.08
N ALA A 145 11.72 11.92 3.26
CA ALA A 145 12.22 13.25 3.56
C ALA A 145 13.75 13.32 3.49
N GLU A 146 14.46 12.34 4.04
CA GLU A 146 15.93 12.28 3.97
C GLU A 146 16.43 12.07 2.53
N LEU A 147 15.81 11.18 1.76
CA LEU A 147 16.15 10.99 0.35
C LEU A 147 15.91 12.26 -0.48
N THR A 148 14.85 13.01 -0.17
CA THR A 148 14.56 14.29 -0.82
C THR A 148 15.66 15.32 -0.53
N LYS A 149 16.12 15.42 0.72
CA LYS A 149 17.25 16.30 1.07
C LYS A 149 18.53 15.93 0.32
N VAL A 150 18.86 14.64 0.25
CA VAL A 150 20.03 14.15 -0.49
C VAL A 150 19.91 14.48 -1.97
N ARG A 151 18.74 14.28 -2.57
CA ARG A 151 18.48 14.63 -3.97
C ARG A 151 18.68 16.13 -4.22
N MET A 152 18.08 16.99 -3.39
CA MET A 152 18.25 18.45 -3.54
C MET A 152 19.72 18.86 -3.42
N LYS A 153 20.48 18.22 -2.51
CA LYS A 153 21.92 18.47 -2.39
C LYS A 153 22.69 18.06 -3.65
N ILE A 154 22.38 16.89 -4.22
CA ILE A 154 22.98 16.43 -5.48
C ILE A 154 22.64 17.37 -6.63
N ASP A 155 21.39 17.84 -6.71
CA ASP A 155 20.96 18.75 -7.76
C ASP A 155 21.73 20.08 -7.68
N VAL A 156 21.88 20.66 -6.48
CA VAL A 156 22.70 21.87 -6.26
C VAL A 156 24.17 21.63 -6.57
N GLU A 157 24.76 20.52 -6.12
CA GLU A 157 26.16 20.19 -6.41
C GLU A 157 26.39 19.96 -7.90
N ARG A 158 25.41 19.36 -8.60
CA ARG A 158 25.45 19.14 -10.05
C ARG A 158 25.38 20.46 -10.81
N GLU A 159 24.45 21.35 -10.47
CA GLU A 159 24.36 22.68 -11.09
C GLU A 159 25.66 23.45 -10.89
N HIS A 160 26.17 23.48 -9.65
CA HIS A 160 27.44 24.12 -9.36
C HIS A 160 28.61 23.51 -10.14
N TYR A 161 28.65 22.18 -10.29
CA TYR A 161 29.67 21.51 -11.09
C TYR A 161 29.58 21.90 -12.56
N ILE A 162 28.38 21.91 -13.13
CA ILE A 162 28.15 22.31 -14.53
C ILE A 162 28.59 23.76 -14.72
N ASP A 163 28.15 24.69 -13.89
CA ASP A 163 28.50 26.11 -14.02
C ASP A 163 30.01 26.34 -13.91
N SER A 164 30.68 25.63 -12.99
CA SER A 164 32.12 25.77 -12.78
C SER A 164 32.98 25.12 -13.87
N HIS A 165 32.43 24.14 -14.60
CA HIS A 165 33.17 23.37 -15.60
C HIS A 165 32.55 23.46 -17.00
N LEU A 166 31.62 24.38 -17.24
CA LEU A 166 30.88 24.47 -18.50
C LEU A 166 31.84 24.67 -19.68
N GLU A 167 32.81 25.57 -19.53
CA GLU A 167 33.82 25.84 -20.55
C GLU A 167 34.68 24.61 -20.84
N GLU A 168 35.16 23.90 -19.82
CA GLU A 168 35.96 22.68 -19.97
C GLU A 168 35.16 21.54 -20.62
N ILE A 169 33.90 21.36 -20.18
CA ILE A 169 32.99 20.34 -20.73
C ILE A 169 32.68 20.67 -22.19
N ALA A 170 32.37 21.93 -22.49
CA ALA A 170 32.13 22.40 -23.85
C ALA A 170 33.38 22.19 -24.70
N GLU A 171 34.56 22.63 -24.26
CA GLU A 171 35.81 22.45 -25.00
C GLU A 171 36.09 20.96 -25.31
N ARG A 172 35.96 20.09 -24.30
CA ARG A 172 36.12 18.62 -24.48
C ARG A 172 35.11 18.05 -25.46
N TRP A 173 33.85 18.44 -25.36
CA TRP A 173 32.80 17.95 -26.26
C TRP A 173 33.01 18.44 -27.70
N LEU A 174 33.36 19.71 -27.87
CA LEU A 174 33.70 20.33 -29.16
C LEU A 174 34.97 19.74 -29.80
N ASN A 175 35.78 18.98 -29.05
CA ASN A 175 36.94 18.24 -29.58
C ASN A 175 36.58 16.80 -29.99
N THR A 176 35.31 16.40 -29.88
CA THR A 176 34.84 15.11 -30.38
C THR A 176 34.30 15.26 -31.81
N PRO A 177 34.37 14.21 -32.65
CA PRO A 177 33.79 14.26 -34.01
C PRO A 177 32.30 14.63 -34.01
N ALA A 178 31.55 14.19 -32.99
CA ALA A 178 30.14 14.54 -32.86
C ALA A 178 29.91 16.03 -32.55
N GLY A 179 30.81 16.65 -31.78
CA GLY A 179 30.79 18.08 -31.52
C GLY A 179 31.16 18.91 -32.74
N GLU A 180 32.17 18.47 -33.50
CA GLU A 180 32.58 19.07 -34.77
C GLU A 180 31.46 18.99 -35.82
N ASP A 181 30.88 17.81 -36.04
CA ASP A 181 29.74 17.60 -36.96
C ASP A 181 28.52 18.48 -36.58
N ARG A 182 28.34 18.74 -35.28
CA ARG A 182 27.23 19.56 -34.80
C ARG A 182 27.49 21.05 -35.05
N LEU A 183 28.71 21.52 -34.76
CA LEU A 183 29.14 22.88 -35.08
C LEU A 183 28.99 23.19 -36.56
N ASP A 184 29.36 22.26 -37.44
CA ASP A 184 29.21 22.40 -38.89
C ASP A 184 27.74 22.56 -39.30
N LYS A 185 26.86 21.67 -38.81
CA LYS A 185 25.42 21.73 -39.06
C LYS A 185 24.77 23.00 -38.54
N ASP A 186 25.12 23.42 -37.33
CA ASP A 186 24.56 24.64 -36.73
C ASP A 186 25.10 25.89 -37.46
N GLY A 187 26.36 25.90 -37.89
CA GLY A 187 26.93 26.95 -38.74
C GLY A 187 26.22 27.09 -40.09
N ALA A 188 25.97 25.97 -40.77
CA ALA A 188 25.19 25.94 -42.01
C ALA A 188 23.73 26.37 -41.79
N LEU A 189 23.13 26.02 -40.64
CA LEU A 189 21.78 26.45 -40.28
C LEU A 189 21.70 27.96 -40.04
N CYS A 190 22.63 28.54 -39.26
CA CYS A 190 22.70 29.98 -39.03
C CYS A 190 22.82 30.77 -40.33
N PHE A 191 23.63 30.27 -41.28
CA PHE A 191 23.71 30.85 -42.63
C PHE A 191 22.35 30.87 -43.35
N ASN A 192 21.66 29.73 -43.37
CA ASN A 192 20.37 29.59 -44.04
C ASN A 192 19.27 30.45 -43.42
N LEU A 193 19.37 30.74 -42.11
CA LEU A 193 18.44 31.60 -41.39
C LEU A 193 18.82 33.09 -41.45
N GLY A 194 19.97 33.44 -42.03
CA GLY A 194 20.48 34.81 -42.06
C GLY A 194 21.00 35.31 -40.71
N GLU A 195 21.31 34.42 -39.76
CA GLU A 195 21.89 34.76 -38.46
C GLU A 195 23.43 34.90 -38.56
N TYR A 196 23.89 35.84 -39.37
CA TYR A 196 25.31 35.96 -39.74
C TYR A 196 26.23 36.25 -38.54
N SER A 197 25.76 36.96 -37.51
CA SER A 197 26.55 37.21 -36.30
C SER A 197 26.91 35.92 -35.56
N LYS A 198 25.95 35.01 -35.36
CA LYS A 198 26.22 33.71 -34.72
C LYS A 198 27.06 32.81 -35.61
N GLN A 199 26.85 32.86 -36.92
CA GLN A 199 27.68 32.14 -37.87
C GLN A 199 29.15 32.60 -37.79
N GLN A 200 29.41 33.90 -37.70
CA GLN A 200 30.76 34.45 -37.55
C GLN A 200 31.43 34.00 -36.25
N GLU A 201 30.69 33.96 -35.15
CA GLU A 201 31.19 33.43 -33.87
C GLU A 201 31.58 31.94 -33.98
N ILE A 202 30.74 31.11 -34.61
CA ILE A 202 31.04 29.69 -34.86
C ILE A 202 32.29 29.54 -35.74
N TYR A 203 32.40 30.36 -36.79
CA TYR A 203 33.55 30.31 -37.69
C TYR A 203 34.85 30.75 -37.03
N ALA A 204 34.80 31.73 -36.12
CA ALA A 204 35.96 32.14 -35.34
C ALA A 204 36.49 30.98 -34.46
N ILE A 205 35.59 30.22 -33.84
CA ILE A 205 35.94 29.03 -33.04
C ILE A 205 36.59 27.96 -33.93
N LEU A 206 36.00 27.67 -35.09
CA LEU A 206 36.51 26.67 -36.03
C LEU A 206 37.89 27.06 -36.60
N LYS A 207 38.08 28.34 -36.96
CA LYS A 207 39.39 28.88 -37.40
C LYS A 207 40.45 28.76 -36.32
N GLY A 208 40.09 29.07 -35.07
CA GLY A 208 41.01 28.98 -33.94
C GLY A 208 41.52 27.55 -33.71
N LYS A 209 40.67 26.54 -33.91
CA LYS A 209 41.02 25.12 -33.70
C LYS A 209 41.73 24.46 -34.87
N HIS A 210 41.20 24.61 -36.09
CA HIS A 210 41.65 23.82 -37.24
C HIS A 210 42.47 24.65 -38.25
N GLY A 211 42.51 25.98 -38.10
CA GLY A 211 43.12 26.87 -39.09
C GLY A 211 42.18 27.17 -40.26
N VAL A 212 42.53 28.20 -41.03
CA VAL A 212 41.64 28.82 -42.04
C VAL A 212 41.33 27.90 -43.23
N SER A 213 42.17 26.89 -43.50
CA SER A 213 42.03 25.99 -44.65
C SER A 213 40.83 25.04 -44.56
N CYS A 214 40.33 24.76 -43.37
CA CYS A 214 39.36 23.66 -43.14
C CYS A 214 37.91 24.05 -43.43
N ILE A 215 37.60 25.35 -43.42
CA ILE A 215 36.23 25.84 -43.59
C ILE A 215 35.72 25.55 -45.00
N ALA A 216 36.56 25.76 -46.02
CA ALA A 216 36.18 25.48 -47.41
C ALA A 216 35.97 23.98 -47.66
N ASP A 217 36.76 23.13 -46.99
CA ASP A 217 36.68 21.67 -47.11
C ASP A 217 35.38 21.10 -46.48
N TRP A 218 34.77 21.83 -45.54
CA TRP A 218 33.49 21.49 -44.93
C TRP A 218 32.28 21.98 -45.73
N GLY A 219 32.49 22.63 -46.88
CA GLY A 219 31.40 23.13 -47.71
C GLY A 219 30.67 24.34 -47.11
N LEU A 220 31.25 24.94 -46.07
CA LEU A 220 30.75 26.15 -45.44
C LEU A 220 31.01 27.36 -46.35
N PRO A 221 30.00 28.23 -46.58
CA PRO A 221 30.19 29.42 -47.42
C PRO A 221 31.26 30.33 -46.81
N PHE A 222 32.10 30.93 -47.67
CA PHE A 222 33.06 31.96 -47.25
C PHE A 222 32.34 33.03 -46.42
N GLU A 223 32.99 33.52 -45.35
CA GLU A 223 32.47 34.62 -44.52
C GLU A 223 31.96 35.75 -45.43
N ILE A 224 30.64 35.84 -45.57
CA ILE A 224 30.00 36.94 -46.26
C ILE A 224 30.00 38.09 -45.24
N PRO A 225 30.44 39.31 -45.64
CA PRO A 225 30.25 40.48 -44.81
C PRO A 225 28.80 40.55 -44.38
N ASN A 226 28.53 40.66 -43.07
CA ASN A 226 27.16 40.68 -42.54
C ASN A 226 26.35 41.73 -43.34
N PRO A 227 25.30 41.34 -44.09
CA PRO A 227 24.50 42.28 -44.86
C PRO A 227 23.64 43.18 -43.98
N GLU A 228 23.50 42.85 -42.68
CA GLU A 228 22.90 43.78 -41.72
C GLU A 228 23.85 44.97 -41.52
N PRO A 229 23.42 46.21 -41.82
CA PRO A 229 24.22 47.37 -41.55
C PRO A 229 24.52 47.41 -40.04
N GLU A 230 25.77 47.70 -39.67
CA GLU A 230 26.09 48.13 -38.31
C GLU A 230 25.03 49.16 -37.94
N ILE A 231 24.15 48.81 -37.00
CA ILE A 231 23.21 49.76 -36.45
C ILE A 231 24.09 50.78 -35.74
N VAL A 232 24.43 51.84 -36.48
CA VAL A 232 25.01 53.06 -35.95
C VAL A 232 24.07 53.44 -34.83
N ASP A 233 24.59 53.34 -33.61
CA ASP A 233 23.95 53.64 -32.35
C ASP A 233 22.85 54.69 -32.55
N PRO A 234 21.55 54.36 -32.36
CA PRO A 234 20.49 55.32 -32.57
C PRO A 234 20.69 56.42 -31.53
N SER A 235 21.31 57.50 -31.99
CA SER A 235 21.29 58.80 -31.34
C SER A 235 19.89 59.01 -30.74
N PRO A 236 19.77 59.42 -29.46
CA PRO A 236 18.51 59.41 -28.73
C PRO A 236 17.57 60.48 -29.28
N ARG A 237 16.94 60.18 -30.42
CA ARG A 237 15.75 60.88 -30.86
C ARG A 237 14.62 60.26 -30.08
N ALA A 238 14.21 60.98 -29.04
CA ALA A 238 12.99 60.80 -28.30
C ALA A 238 11.86 60.39 -29.26
N ILE A 239 11.56 59.10 -29.27
CA ILE A 239 10.28 58.61 -29.76
C ILE A 239 9.30 59.09 -28.70
N HIS A 240 8.57 60.14 -29.03
CA HIS A 240 7.35 60.51 -28.32
C HIS A 240 6.42 59.30 -28.41
N PHE A 241 6.42 58.47 -27.36
CA PHE A 241 5.32 57.56 -27.10
C PHE A 241 4.10 58.45 -26.89
N GLY A 242 3.19 58.41 -27.87
CA GLY A 242 1.85 58.94 -27.69
C GLY A 242 1.27 58.31 -26.42
N GLU A 243 0.70 59.17 -25.58
CA GLU A 243 -0.02 58.79 -24.37
C GLU A 243 -0.94 57.61 -24.68
N LEU A 244 -0.63 56.47 -24.06
CA LEU A 244 -1.57 55.36 -23.98
C LEU A 244 -2.78 55.86 -23.18
N PRO A 245 -4.02 55.69 -23.69
CA PRO A 245 -5.21 56.05 -22.93
C PRO A 245 -5.21 55.31 -21.60
N SER A 246 -5.29 56.06 -20.51
CA SER A 246 -5.21 55.61 -19.11
C SER A 246 -6.45 54.84 -18.62
N ASP A 247 -7.38 54.51 -19.51
CA ASP A 247 -8.74 54.12 -19.15
C ASP A 247 -9.05 52.69 -19.62
N VAL A 248 -8.17 51.74 -19.28
CA VAL A 248 -8.49 50.31 -19.38
C VAL A 248 -8.71 49.79 -17.96
N ASP A 249 -9.97 49.76 -17.55
CA ASP A 249 -10.44 49.11 -16.34
C ASP A 249 -10.13 47.60 -16.40
N LEU A 250 -9.15 47.15 -15.62
CA LEU A 250 -8.73 45.75 -15.47
C LEU A 250 -9.56 44.99 -14.42
N ASP A 251 -10.88 45.18 -14.41
CA ASP A 251 -11.81 44.52 -13.48
C ASP A 251 -12.67 43.43 -14.17
N GLU A 252 -12.19 42.84 -15.28
CA GLU A 252 -12.83 41.64 -15.81
C GLU A 252 -12.42 40.42 -14.97
N PRO A 253 -13.37 39.72 -14.31
CA PRO A 253 -13.08 38.49 -13.62
C PRO A 253 -12.63 37.45 -14.64
N ILE A 254 -11.45 36.87 -14.39
CA ILE A 254 -10.89 35.74 -15.13
C ILE A 254 -12.02 34.72 -15.32
N THR A 255 -12.40 34.49 -16.57
CA THR A 255 -13.46 33.53 -16.88
C THR A 255 -12.98 32.13 -16.53
N SER A 256 -13.88 31.30 -16.02
CA SER A 256 -13.64 29.91 -15.56
C SER A 256 -12.90 29.00 -16.57
N GLU A 257 -12.74 29.44 -17.82
CA GLU A 257 -12.05 28.72 -18.89
C GLU A 257 -10.53 28.97 -18.88
N GLU A 258 -10.07 30.16 -18.46
CA GLU A 258 -8.63 30.46 -18.33
C GLU A 258 -8.02 29.83 -17.07
N GLU A 259 -8.81 29.68 -16.00
CA GLU A 259 -8.41 28.95 -14.79
C GLU A 259 -8.24 27.44 -15.08
N ALA A 260 -9.03 26.89 -16.03
CA ALA A 260 -8.89 25.51 -16.49
C ALA A 260 -7.62 25.30 -17.34
N MET A 261 -7.18 26.31 -18.11
CA MET A 261 -5.93 26.22 -18.86
C MET A 261 -4.69 26.37 -17.97
N LEU A 262 -4.74 27.21 -16.94
CA LEU A 262 -3.68 27.29 -15.93
C LEU A 262 -3.60 26.01 -15.09
N GLY A 263 -4.72 25.32 -14.84
CA GLY A 263 -4.76 23.99 -14.23
C GLY A 263 -4.13 22.88 -15.10
N LEU A 264 -4.10 23.03 -16.43
CA LEU A 264 -3.47 22.07 -17.33
C LEU A 264 -1.94 22.23 -17.41
N LEU A 265 -1.39 23.39 -17.09
CA LEU A 265 0.07 23.58 -16.98
C LEU A 265 0.64 23.02 -15.66
N SER A 266 -0.22 22.59 -14.72
CA SER A 266 0.13 21.78 -13.55
C SER A 266 0.22 20.27 -13.86
N LEU A 267 0.52 19.89 -15.11
CA LEU A 267 0.73 18.50 -15.56
C LEU A 267 2.01 17.83 -15.03
N ASN A 268 2.80 18.52 -14.20
CA ASN A 268 3.96 17.92 -13.54
C ASN A 268 3.64 17.19 -12.23
N ASP A 269 2.41 17.27 -11.72
CA ASP A 269 1.94 16.44 -10.61
C ASP A 269 1.15 15.24 -11.13
N LEU A 270 1.83 14.38 -11.91
CA LEU A 270 1.38 13.02 -12.12
C LEU A 270 1.49 12.28 -10.78
N SER A 271 0.36 12.13 -10.09
CA SER A 271 0.29 11.35 -8.86
C SER A 271 0.90 9.96 -9.06
N LEU A 272 1.67 9.50 -8.06
CA LEU A 272 2.35 8.20 -8.05
C LEU A 272 1.40 7.05 -8.44
N ASP A 273 0.12 7.16 -8.08
CA ASP A 273 -0.93 6.20 -8.41
C ASP A 273 -1.18 6.08 -9.93
N ARG A 274 -1.03 7.16 -10.70
CA ARG A 274 -1.21 7.17 -12.16
C ARG A 274 -0.02 6.55 -12.89
N LEU A 275 1.20 6.78 -12.40
CA LEU A 275 2.40 6.11 -12.92
C LEU A 275 2.34 4.60 -12.62
N GLN A 276 1.89 4.22 -11.43
CA GLN A 276 1.70 2.82 -11.06
C GLN A 276 0.60 2.14 -11.88
N ALA A 277 -0.47 2.86 -12.23
CA ALA A 277 -1.51 2.35 -13.12
C ALA A 277 -1.00 2.10 -14.56
N LEU A 278 -0.12 2.96 -15.08
CA LEU A 278 0.48 2.79 -16.40
C LEU A 278 1.50 1.64 -16.44
N GLU A 279 2.31 1.47 -15.38
CA GLU A 279 3.21 0.33 -15.23
C GLU A 279 2.43 -1.00 -15.24
N ASN A 280 1.33 -1.06 -14.49
CA ASN A 280 0.45 -2.23 -14.44
C ASN A 280 -0.25 -2.52 -15.77
N ALA A 281 -0.60 -1.48 -16.55
CA ALA A 281 -1.18 -1.65 -17.87
C ALA A 281 -0.15 -2.19 -18.89
N ARG A 282 1.11 -1.73 -18.80
CA ARG A 282 2.20 -2.20 -19.66
C ARG A 282 2.52 -3.68 -19.44
N VAL A 283 2.53 -4.15 -18.20
CA VAL A 283 2.76 -5.57 -17.86
C VAL A 283 1.64 -6.48 -18.36
N LYS A 284 0.42 -5.96 -18.51
CA LYS A 284 -0.72 -6.74 -19.05
C LYS A 284 -0.74 -6.86 -20.57
N LEU A 285 0.03 -6.03 -21.28
CA LEU A 285 0.10 -5.99 -22.74
C LEU A 285 1.34 -6.70 -23.30
N ALA A 286 2.27 -7.13 -22.44
CA ALA A 286 3.44 -7.94 -22.77
C ALA A 286 3.19 -9.41 -22.40
#